data_AF-A0A523I3G2-F1
#
_entry.id   AF-A0A523I3G2-F1
#
_cell.length_a   1.000
_cell.length_b   1.000
_cell.length_c   1.000
_cell.angle_alpha   90.00
_cell.angle_beta   90.00
_cell.angle_gamma   90.00
#
_symmetry.space_group_name_H-M   'P 1'
#
loop_
_entity.id
_entity.type
_entity.pdbx_description
1 polymer ?
#
loop_
_entity_poly.entity_id
_entity_poly.type
_entity_poly.pdbx_seq_one_letter_code
_entity_poly.pdbx_strand_id
1 'polypeptide(L)' 'MHQKFSIFPADPTSAVAEASWIQILERSEWKIRTEMSTKMTSDSEHFYITATLRAFEKEEIVFERSWLIRF' A
#
# COMPACT_ATOMS: atom_id res chain seq x y z
N MET A 1 -9.12 -5.01 -5.11
CA MET A 1 -8.26 -5.03 -3.91
C MET A 1 -7.56 -6.37 -3.86
N HIS A 2 -6.25 -6.38 -3.66
CA HIS A 2 -5.45 -7.59 -3.50
C HIS A 2 -4.72 -7.54 -2.16
N GLN A 3 -4.67 -8.67 -1.46
CA GLN A 3 -3.93 -8.83 -0.22
C GLN A 3 -3.20 -10.17 -0.24
N LYS A 4 -2.00 -10.18 0.33
CA LYS A 4 -1.20 -11.39 0.48
C LYS A 4 -0.53 -11.38 1.84
N PHE A 5 -0.61 -12.51 2.52
CA PHE A 5 0.04 -12.75 3.81
C PHE A 5 0.91 -13.99 3.69
N SER A 6 2.13 -13.93 4.20
CA SER A 6 3.05 -15.07 4.22
C SER A 6 3.92 -15.04 5.46
N ILE A 7 4.25 -16.23 5.97
CA ILE A 7 5.18 -16.42 7.09
C ILE A 7 5.88 -17.77 6.92
N PHE A 8 7.15 -17.84 7.30
CA PHE A 8 7.88 -19.10 7.43
C PHE A 8 7.61 -19.71 8.81
N PRO A 9 7.11 -20.96 8.91
CA PRO A 9 6.65 -21.53 10.19
C PRO A 9 7.71 -21.61 11.28
N ALA A 10 8.99 -21.71 10.92
CA ALA A 10 10.11 -21.80 11.87
C ALA A 10 10.78 -20.45 12.17
N ASP A 11 10.33 -19.36 11.56
CA ASP A 11 10.84 -18.01 11.82
C ASP A 11 9.68 -17.03 12.02
N PRO A 12 9.34 -16.67 13.27
CA PRO A 12 8.26 -15.74 13.54
C PRO A 12 8.51 -14.32 13.01
N THR A 13 9.77 -13.95 12.74
CA THR A 13 10.13 -12.62 12.21
C THR A 13 9.98 -12.53 10.69
N SER A 14 9.75 -13.66 10.01
CA SER A 14 9.59 -13.72 8.56
C SER A 14 8.21 -13.26 8.04
N ALA A 15 7.33 -12.76 8.92
CA ALA A 15 5.99 -12.35 8.56
C ALA A 15 6.02 -11.19 7.54
N VAL A 16 5.27 -11.35 6.45
CA VAL A 16 5.07 -10.32 5.42
C VAL A 16 3.59 -10.16 5.14
N ALA A 17 3.11 -8.92 5.16
CA ALA A 17 1.77 -8.55 4.72
C ALA A 17 1.87 -7.53 3.58
N GLU A 18 1.21 -7.82 2.47
CA GLU A 18 1.15 -6.96 1.30
C GLU A 18 -0.31 -6.64 0.99
N ALA A 19 -0.61 -5.39 0.66
CA ALA A 19 -1.93 -4.99 0.20
C ALA A 19 -1.82 -3.97 -0.93
N SER A 20 -2.71 -4.06 -1.90
CA SER A 20 -2.87 -3.06 -2.94
C SER A 20 -4.34 -2.83 -3.27
N TRP A 21 -4.68 -1.58 -3.50
CA TRP A 21 -6.04 -1.21 -3.89
C TRP A 21 -6.04 -0.04 -4.86
N ILE A 22 -7.10 -0.02 -5.66
CA ILE A 22 -7.44 1.05 -6.59
C ILE A 22 -8.88 1.44 -6.28
N GLN A 23 -9.14 2.72 -6.10
CA GLN A 23 -10.49 3.28 -5.96
C GLN A 23 -10.69 4.30 -7.09
N ILE A 24 -11.84 4.23 -7.74
CA ILE A 24 -12.22 5.14 -8.83
C ILE A 24 -13.56 5.76 -8.47
N LEU A 25 -13.66 7.08 -8.59
CA LEU A 25 -14.92 7.82 -8.48
C LEU A 25 -15.11 8.63 -9.76
N GLU A 26 -16.31 8.57 -10.33
CA GLU A 26 -16.62 9.24 -11.60
C GLU A 26 -18.04 9.81 -11.63
N ARG A 27 -18.19 10.97 -12.27
CA ARG A 27 -19.47 11.63 -12.57
C ARG A 27 -19.29 12.63 -13.71
N SER A 28 -19.90 12.36 -14.85
CA SER A 28 -19.78 13.22 -16.04
C SER A 28 -18.29 13.44 -16.39
N GLU A 29 -17.83 14.69 -16.45
CA GLU A 29 -16.43 15.04 -16.77
C GLU A 29 -15.45 14.85 -15.59
N TRP A 30 -15.96 14.61 -14.38
CA TRP A 30 -15.15 14.40 -13.19
C TRP A 30 -14.81 12.92 -13.05
N LYS A 31 -13.51 12.61 -12.95
CA LYS A 31 -12.99 11.26 -12.71
C LYS A 31 -11.75 11.38 -11.85
N ILE A 32 -11.74 10.71 -10.71
CA ILE A 32 -10.57 10.60 -9.84
C ILE A 32 -10.24 9.14 -9.59
N ARG A 33 -8.95 8.85 -9.45
CA ARG A 33 -8.45 7.51 -9.12
C ARG A 33 -7.41 7.63 -8.01
N THR A 34 -7.49 6.78 -7.00
CA THR A 34 -6.45 6.62 -6.00
C THR A 34 -5.92 5.20 -6.04
N GLU A 35 -4.60 5.08 -6.03
CA GLU A 35 -3.90 3.80 -6.03
C GLU A 35 -2.98 3.76 -4.82
N MET A 36 -3.03 2.65 -4.09
CA MET A 36 -2.21 2.46 -2.89
C MET A 36 -1.58 1.08 -2.93
N SER A 37 -0.31 1.01 -2.57
CA SER A 37 0.38 -0.23 -2.22
C SER A 37 1.01 -0.10 -0.85
N THR A 38 0.95 -1.17 -0.06
CA THR A 38 1.59 -1.27 1.25
C THR A 38 2.28 -2.62 1.39
N LYS A 39 3.44 -2.61 2.02
CA LYS A 39 4.13 -3.81 2.49
C LYS A 39 4.53 -3.61 3.94
N MET A 40 4.22 -4.60 4.78
CA MET A 40 4.62 -4.66 6.17
C MET A 40 5.49 -5.88 6.40
N THR A 41 6.60 -5.69 7.09
CA THR A 41 7.50 -6.73 7.59
C THR A 41 7.81 -6.47 9.06
N SER A 42 8.47 -7.41 9.73
CA SER A 42 8.89 -7.27 11.13
C SER A 42 10.30 -7.82 11.34
N ASP A 43 10.97 -7.37 12.39
CA ASP A 43 12.08 -8.11 13.01
C ASP A 43 11.72 -8.46 14.46
N SER A 44 12.71 -8.83 15.28
CA SER A 44 12.48 -9.18 16.68
C SER A 44 12.04 -8.00 17.56
N GLU A 45 12.17 -6.77 17.08
CA GLU A 45 11.97 -5.57 17.89
C GLU A 45 10.92 -4.61 17.30
N HIS A 46 10.78 -4.54 15.98
CA HIS A 46 10.01 -3.50 15.29
C HIS A 46 9.17 -4.04 14.13
N PHE A 47 8.15 -3.25 13.76
CA PHE A 47 7.46 -3.39 12.48
C PHE A 47 7.93 -2.32 11.49
N TYR A 48 8.05 -2.72 10.23
CA TYR A 48 8.42 -1.85 9.14
C TYR A 48 7.28 -1.79 8.13
N ILE A 49 6.80 -0.59 7.82
CA ILE A 49 5.77 -0.39 6.80
C ILE A 49 6.34 0.48 5.70
N THR A 50 6.27 -0.01 4.46
CA THR A 50 6.43 0.79 3.26
C THR A 50 5.09 0.98 2.59
N ALA A 51 4.85 2.19 2.09
CA ALA A 51 3.58 2.55 1.48
C ALA A 51 3.80 3.56 0.36
N THR A 52 2.99 3.46 -0.70
CA THR A 52 2.94 4.46 -1.78
C THR A 52 1.49 4.74 -2.11
N LEU A 53 1.10 6.02 -2.11
CA LEU A 53 -0.20 6.53 -2.53
C LEU A 53 -0.01 7.41 -3.77
N ARG A 54 -0.79 7.14 -4.81
CA ARG A 54 -0.95 8.02 -5.97
C ARG A 54 -2.41 8.44 -6.09
N ALA A 55 -2.65 9.72 -6.33
CA ALA A 55 -3.96 10.25 -6.68
C ALA A 55 -3.91 10.90 -8.06
N PHE A 56 -4.94 10.63 -8.84
CA PHE A 56 -5.07 11.04 -10.23
C PHE A 56 -6.34 11.86 -10.41
N GLU A 57 -6.26 12.91 -11.22
CA GLU A 57 -7.41 13.53 -11.85
C GLU A 57 -7.39 13.14 -13.34
N LYS A 58 -8.43 12.45 -13.78
CA LYS A 58 -8.44 11.71 -15.05
C LYS A 58 -7.25 10.75 -15.11
N GLU A 59 -6.24 11.04 -15.93
CA GLU A 59 -5.02 10.22 -16.07
C GLU A 59 -3.75 10.93 -15.57
N GLU A 60 -3.87 12.18 -15.09
CA GLU A 60 -2.74 12.96 -14.58
C GLU A 60 -2.55 12.74 -13.08
N ILE A 61 -1.31 12.49 -12.65
CA ILE A 61 -0.97 12.40 -11.23
C ILE A 61 -0.99 13.80 -10.63
N VAL A 62 -1.91 14.03 -9.70
CA VAL A 62 -2.01 15.31 -8.96
C VAL A 62 -1.40 15.23 -7.57
N PHE A 63 -1.16 14.02 -7.07
CA PHE A 63 -0.52 13.80 -5.79
C PHE A 63 0.19 12.43 -5.76
N GLU A 64 1.41 12.40 -5.26
CA GLU A 64 2.14 11.18 -4.95
C GLU A 64 2.85 11.32 -3.61
N ARG A 65 2.79 10.28 -2.79
CA ARG A 65 3.54 10.21 -1.54
C ARG A 65 3.94 8.79 -1.21
N SER A 66 5.14 8.67 -0.66
CA SER A 66 5.65 7.41 -0.13
C SER A 66 6.02 7.55 1.34
N TRP A 67 5.92 6.45 2.07
CA TRP A 67 6.28 6.36 3.48
C TRP A 67 7.19 5.16 3.74
N LEU A 68 8.10 5.36 4.68
CA LEU A 68 8.87 4.33 5.36
C LEU A 68 8.68 4.58 6.85
N ILE A 69 7.95 3.69 7.53
CA ILE A 69 7.57 3.83 8.94
C ILE A 69 8.16 2.66 9.71
N ARG A 70 8.70 2.95 10.89
CA ARG A 70 9.15 1.98 11.88
C ARG A 70 8.31 2.17 13.15
N PHE A 71 7.66 1.11 13.61
CA PHE A 71 6.90 1.06 14.86
C PHE A 71 7.65 0.24 15.89
#